data_AF-A0A3M6SGU6-F1
#
_entry.id   AF-A0A3M6SGU6-F1
#
_cell.length_a   1.000
_cell.length_b   1.000
_cell.length_c   1.000
_cell.angle_alpha   90.00
_cell.angle_beta   90.00
_cell.angle_gamma   90.00
#
_symmetry.space_group_name_H-M   'P 1'
#
loop_
_entity.id
_entity.type
_entity.pdbx_description
1 polymer ?
#
loop_
_entity_poly.entity_id
_entity_poly.type
_entity_poly.pdbx_seq_one_letter_code
_entity_poly.pdbx_strand_id
1 'polypeptide(L)'
;MKILDDIHGLISSEIPISHIVEKTKINKKVITDLRKISNPDNLNTKILELDFDTIQKLEDFCVYYSYTAAERNRLEKYCHSLVIEGNEKHFSIRLENAGSNDWVHCRILKDETPFGNVTRGAFDPKIFKIPVNAAIKVLNISYIPFFYNDRG
;
A
#
# COMPACT_ATOMS: atom_id res chain seq x y z
N MET A 1 -2.18 1.27 9.96
CA MET A 1 -2.17 2.29 8.90
C MET A 1 -1.29 3.44 9.37
N LYS A 2 -0.32 3.85 8.54
CA LYS A 2 0.59 4.95 8.85
C LYS A 2 0.17 6.13 7.96
N ILE A 3 -0.89 6.85 8.37
CA ILE A 3 -1.55 7.90 7.57
C ILE A 3 -0.56 8.93 7.04
N LEU A 4 0.43 9.32 7.85
CA LEU A 4 1.47 10.24 7.39
C LEU A 4 2.28 9.64 6.22
N ASP A 5 2.76 8.41 6.35
CA ASP A 5 3.53 7.72 5.30
C ASP A 5 2.68 7.55 4.03
N ASP A 6 1.38 7.27 4.19
CA ASP A 6 0.44 7.16 3.06
C ASP A 6 0.28 8.49 2.32
N ILE A 7 0.07 9.57 3.06
CA ILE A 7 -0.04 10.91 2.48
C ILE A 7 1.29 11.34 1.85
N HIS A 8 2.42 11.11 2.51
CA HIS A 8 3.75 11.36 1.94
C HIS A 8 3.96 10.62 0.63
N GLY A 9 3.62 9.33 0.60
CA GLY A 9 3.67 8.50 -0.60
C GLY A 9 2.78 9.04 -1.71
N LEU A 10 1.54 9.44 -1.40
CA LEU A 10 0.62 10.02 -2.37
C LEU A 10 1.15 11.36 -2.95
N ILE A 11 1.65 12.24 -2.09
CA ILE A 11 2.17 13.54 -2.50
C ILE A 11 3.41 13.37 -3.38
N SER A 12 4.33 12.47 -3.04
CA SER A 12 5.52 12.16 -3.85
C SER A 12 5.26 11.31 -5.10
N SER A 13 4.05 10.74 -5.24
CA SER A 13 3.70 9.90 -6.39
C SER A 13 3.48 10.66 -7.71
N GLU A 14 3.63 9.93 -8.81
CA GLU A 14 3.30 10.38 -10.18
C GLU A 14 1.78 10.41 -10.47
N ILE A 15 0.93 10.13 -9.49
CA ILE A 15 -0.53 10.17 -9.70
C ILE A 15 -0.93 11.60 -10.08
N PRO A 16 -1.68 11.83 -11.18
CA PRO A 16 -2.06 13.17 -11.59
C PRO A 16 -2.90 13.89 -10.52
N ILE A 17 -2.57 15.15 -10.23
CA ILE A 17 -3.33 15.99 -9.27
C ILE A 17 -4.81 16.04 -9.65
N SER A 18 -5.13 16.10 -10.95
CA SER A 18 -6.52 16.10 -11.44
C SER A 18 -7.29 14.87 -10.98
N HIS A 19 -6.66 13.69 -10.99
CA HIS A 19 -7.29 12.45 -10.55
C HIS A 19 -7.54 12.46 -9.03
N ILE A 20 -6.58 12.96 -8.24
CA ILE A 20 -6.74 13.11 -6.78
C ILE A 20 -7.92 14.04 -6.48
N VAL A 21 -7.96 15.22 -7.12
CA VAL A 21 -9.03 16.21 -6.94
C VAL A 21 -10.39 15.66 -7.36
N GLU A 22 -10.46 14.90 -8.47
CA GLU A 22 -11.70 14.30 -8.95
C GLU A 22 -12.32 13.36 -7.92
N LYS A 23 -11.49 12.51 -7.28
CA LYS A 23 -11.93 11.50 -6.31
C LYS A 23 -12.15 12.06 -4.91
N THR A 24 -11.29 12.98 -4.45
CA THR A 24 -11.33 13.51 -3.07
C THR A 24 -12.15 14.78 -2.92
N LYS A 25 -12.37 15.53 -4.01
CA LYS A 25 -12.93 16.89 -4.01
C LYS A 25 -12.10 17.90 -3.20
N ILE A 26 -10.86 17.58 -2.85
CA ILE A 26 -9.93 18.52 -2.21
C ILE A 26 -9.57 19.62 -3.20
N ASN A 27 -9.38 20.84 -2.71
CA ASN A 27 -8.94 21.95 -3.54
C ASN A 27 -7.58 21.63 -4.19
N LYS A 28 -7.50 21.74 -5.53
CA LYS A 28 -6.27 21.53 -6.31
C LYS A 28 -5.05 22.26 -5.74
N LYS A 29 -5.25 23.47 -5.20
CA LYS A 29 -4.18 24.29 -4.62
C LYS A 29 -3.51 23.57 -3.44
N VAL A 30 -4.28 22.92 -2.56
CA VAL A 30 -3.75 22.19 -1.39
C VAL A 30 -2.79 21.09 -1.85
N ILE A 31 -3.21 20.24 -2.78
CA ILE A 31 -2.36 19.15 -3.30
C ILE A 31 -1.12 19.71 -4.02
N THR A 32 -1.31 20.77 -4.79
CA THR A 32 -0.21 21.43 -5.53
C THR A 32 0.83 22.03 -4.57
N ASP A 33 0.37 22.66 -3.49
CA ASP A 33 1.25 23.30 -2.51
C ASP A 33 2.01 22.24 -1.70
N LEU A 34 1.35 21.15 -1.28
CA LEU A 34 2.01 20.02 -0.62
C LEU A 34 3.11 19.40 -1.51
N ARG A 35 2.85 19.21 -2.81
CA ARG A 35 3.82 18.66 -3.76
C ARG A 35 5.05 19.54 -4.03
N LYS A 36 4.97 20.84 -3.73
CA LYS A 36 6.10 21.77 -3.90
C LYS A 36 7.07 21.75 -2.72
N ILE A 37 6.69 21.15 -1.59
CA ILE A 37 7.53 21.14 -0.39
C ILE A 37 8.55 20.03 -0.53
N SER A 38 9.81 20.39 -0.74
CA SER A 38 10.93 19.44 -0.86
C SER A 38 11.52 19.02 0.48
N ASN A 39 11.35 19.82 1.54
CA ASN A 39 11.85 19.51 2.88
C ASN A 39 10.84 18.61 3.63
N PRO A 40 11.23 17.39 4.06
CA PRO A 40 10.32 16.45 4.70
C PRO A 40 9.71 16.94 6.03
N ASP A 41 10.45 17.69 6.84
CA ASP A 41 9.99 18.20 8.13
C ASP A 41 8.92 19.31 7.94
N ASN A 42 9.14 20.17 6.95
CA ASN A 42 8.16 21.18 6.56
C ASN A 42 6.90 20.53 5.97
N LEU A 43 7.06 19.46 5.19
CA LEU A 43 5.93 18.72 4.62
C LEU A 43 5.10 18.05 5.73
N ASN A 44 5.76 17.40 6.70
CA ASN A 44 5.14 16.86 7.90
C ASN A 44 4.30 17.91 8.63
N THR A 45 4.91 19.08 8.90
CA THR A 45 4.22 20.18 9.57
C THR A 45 3.00 20.62 8.78
N LYS A 46 3.11 20.76 7.45
CA LYS A 46 1.99 21.17 6.60
C LYS A 46 0.88 20.14 6.48
N ILE A 47 1.20 18.84 6.51
CA ILE A 47 0.19 17.78 6.56
C ILE A 47 -0.56 17.83 7.90
N LEU A 48 0.14 18.04 9.01
CA LEU A 48 -0.47 18.13 10.34
C LEU A 48 -1.31 19.39 10.56
N GLU A 49 -1.06 20.46 9.80
CA GLU A 49 -1.89 21.68 9.79
C GLU A 49 -3.19 21.53 8.98
N LEU A 50 -3.35 20.47 8.19
CA LEU A 50 -4.59 20.22 7.44
C LEU A 50 -5.72 19.90 8.40
N ASP A 51 -6.94 20.28 8.01
CA ASP A 51 -8.13 19.88 8.73
C ASP A 51 -8.35 18.35 8.61
N PHE A 52 -9.03 17.78 9.59
CA PHE A 52 -9.26 16.34 9.69
C PHE A 52 -9.99 15.77 8.47
N ASP A 53 -10.95 16.50 7.88
CA ASP A 53 -11.69 16.04 6.69
C ASP A 53 -10.78 15.94 5.48
N THR A 54 -9.88 16.91 5.28
CA THR A 54 -8.86 16.84 4.22
C THR A 54 -7.91 15.66 4.42
N ILE A 55 -7.42 15.42 5.65
CA ILE A 55 -6.54 14.28 5.96
C ILE A 55 -7.25 12.97 5.65
N GLN A 56 -8.50 12.81 6.11
CA GLN A 56 -9.28 11.59 5.89
C GLN A 56 -9.52 11.32 4.40
N LYS A 57 -9.83 12.37 3.62
CA LYS A 57 -10.01 12.23 2.16
C LYS A 57 -8.74 11.80 1.43
N LEU A 58 -7.58 12.27 1.87
CA LEU A 58 -6.29 11.83 1.31
C LEU A 58 -6.03 10.36 1.66
N GLU A 59 -6.27 9.98 2.91
CA GLU A 59 -6.13 8.59 3.36
C GLU A 59 -7.08 7.65 2.60
N ASP A 60 -8.34 8.05 2.42
CA ASP A 60 -9.30 7.29 1.63
C ASP A 60 -8.83 7.16 0.17
N PHE A 61 -8.21 8.20 -0.40
CA PHE A 61 -7.61 8.08 -1.73
C PHE A 61 -6.52 7.01 -1.78
N CYS A 62 -5.61 7.03 -0.81
CA CYS A 62 -4.55 6.03 -0.65
C CYS A 62 -5.10 4.60 -0.59
N VAL A 63 -6.21 4.39 0.10
CA VAL A 63 -6.78 3.07 0.39
C VAL A 63 -7.73 2.55 -0.68
N TYR A 64 -8.46 3.43 -1.37
CA TYR A 64 -9.56 3.04 -2.26
C TYR A 64 -9.36 3.42 -3.74
N TYR A 65 -8.52 4.42 -4.05
CA TYR A 65 -8.45 5.03 -5.38
C TYR A 65 -7.05 5.09 -6.00
N SER A 66 -6.02 4.67 -5.25
CA SER A 66 -4.61 4.68 -5.69
C SER A 66 -4.23 3.56 -6.68
N TYR A 67 -5.13 2.61 -6.92
CA TYR A 67 -4.90 1.45 -7.79
C TYR A 67 -6.07 1.19 -8.74
N THR A 68 -5.83 0.35 -9.75
CA THR A 68 -6.85 -0.02 -10.74
C THR A 68 -7.59 -1.30 -10.34
N ALA A 69 -8.82 -1.48 -10.84
CA ALA A 69 -9.54 -2.73 -10.67
C ALA A 69 -8.78 -3.94 -11.25
N ALA A 70 -8.02 -3.74 -12.34
CA ALA A 70 -7.18 -4.79 -12.91
C ALA A 70 -6.06 -5.22 -11.95
N GLU A 71 -5.37 -4.28 -11.30
CA GLU A 71 -4.36 -4.62 -10.30
C GLU A 71 -4.98 -5.34 -9.10
N ARG A 72 -6.14 -4.90 -8.63
CA ARG A 72 -6.89 -5.57 -7.55
C ARG A 72 -7.17 -7.03 -7.90
N ASN A 73 -7.74 -7.28 -9.07
CA ASN A 73 -8.07 -8.64 -9.52
C ASN A 73 -6.82 -9.51 -9.67
N ARG A 74 -5.70 -8.92 -10.13
CA ARG A 74 -4.40 -9.63 -10.21
C ARG A 74 -3.89 -10.02 -8.83
N LEU A 75 -3.97 -9.11 -7.85
CA LEU A 75 -3.58 -9.37 -6.46
C LEU A 75 -4.43 -10.49 -5.85
N GLU A 76 -5.76 -10.35 -5.89
CA GLU A 76 -6.69 -11.34 -5.32
C GLU A 76 -6.48 -12.73 -5.94
N LYS A 77 -6.42 -12.82 -7.27
CA LYS A 77 -6.20 -14.09 -7.98
C LYS A 77 -4.87 -14.74 -7.60
N TYR A 78 -3.80 -13.96 -7.52
CA TYR A 78 -2.49 -14.46 -7.14
C TYR A 78 -2.49 -14.96 -5.69
N CYS A 79 -2.98 -14.17 -4.74
CA CYS A 79 -3.01 -14.56 -3.34
C CYS A 79 -3.94 -15.77 -3.09
N HIS A 80 -5.07 -15.89 -3.77
CA HIS A 80 -5.88 -17.12 -3.72
C HIS A 80 -5.12 -18.36 -4.20
N SER A 81 -4.36 -18.24 -5.29
CA SER A 81 -3.53 -19.35 -5.76
C SER A 81 -2.45 -19.75 -4.75
N LEU A 82 -1.89 -18.76 -4.03
CA LEU A 82 -0.92 -19.01 -2.96
C LEU A 82 -1.53 -19.66 -1.72
N VAL A 83 -2.78 -19.35 -1.36
CA VAL A 83 -3.47 -20.04 -0.26
C VAL A 83 -3.65 -21.52 -0.56
N ILE A 84 -4.06 -21.84 -1.79
CA ILE A 84 -4.25 -23.22 -2.24
C ILE A 84 -2.90 -23.96 -2.19
N GLU A 85 -1.84 -23.37 -2.72
CA GLU A 85 -0.49 -23.94 -2.69
C GLU A 85 0.08 -24.04 -1.27
N GLY A 86 -0.18 -23.06 -0.40
CA GLY A 86 0.31 -22.99 0.97
C GLY A 86 -0.26 -24.08 1.87
N ASN A 87 -1.50 -24.52 1.61
CA ASN A 87 -2.09 -25.66 2.29
C ASN A 87 -1.35 -26.98 2.00
N GLU A 88 -0.71 -27.09 0.82
CA GLU A 88 0.05 -28.27 0.42
C GLU A 88 1.52 -28.18 0.83
N LYS A 89 2.12 -26.98 0.77
CA LYS A 89 3.56 -26.75 0.93
C LYS A 89 3.96 -26.08 2.25
N HIS A 90 3.01 -25.82 3.14
CA HIS A 90 3.23 -25.25 4.48
C HIS A 90 3.99 -23.91 4.49
N PHE A 91 3.44 -22.91 3.79
CA PHE A 91 3.90 -21.52 3.86
C PHE A 91 2.74 -20.55 4.08
N SER A 92 3.06 -19.34 4.55
CA SER A 92 2.11 -18.24 4.71
C SER A 92 2.40 -17.09 3.74
N ILE A 93 1.38 -16.27 3.47
CA ILE A 93 1.48 -15.10 2.59
C ILE A 93 1.98 -13.90 3.40
N ARG A 94 3.10 -13.32 2.98
CA ARG A 94 3.68 -12.13 3.59
C ARG A 94 3.54 -10.93 2.66
N LEU A 95 3.05 -9.82 3.22
CA LEU A 95 2.98 -8.50 2.57
C LEU A 95 4.14 -7.62 3.05
N GLU A 96 4.82 -6.96 2.11
CA GLU A 96 5.88 -5.98 2.36
C GLU A 96 5.77 -4.79 1.39
N ASN A 97 6.41 -3.67 1.73
CA ASN A 97 6.64 -2.59 0.76
C ASN A 97 7.62 -3.09 -0.32
N ALA A 98 7.42 -2.69 -1.58
CA ALA A 98 8.31 -3.11 -2.67
C ALA A 98 9.72 -2.46 -2.58
N GLY A 99 9.86 -1.40 -1.79
CA GLY A 99 11.09 -0.72 -1.41
C GLY A 99 10.79 0.43 -0.43
N SER A 100 11.83 1.00 0.21
CA SER A 100 11.67 2.06 1.22
C SER A 100 10.98 3.34 0.72
N ASN A 101 11.08 3.61 -0.59
CA ASN A 101 10.48 4.78 -1.24
C ASN A 101 9.32 4.42 -2.20
N ASP A 102 8.93 3.14 -2.30
CA ASP A 102 7.97 2.68 -3.29
C ASP A 102 6.58 2.45 -2.71
N TRP A 103 5.97 3.53 -2.21
CA TRP A 103 4.65 3.48 -1.56
C TRP A 103 3.53 2.96 -2.47
N VAL A 104 3.64 3.17 -3.79
CA VAL A 104 2.62 2.73 -4.76
C VAL A 104 2.65 1.24 -5.06
N HIS A 105 3.69 0.51 -4.62
CA HIS A 105 3.81 -0.92 -4.87
C HIS A 105 3.97 -1.72 -3.58
N CYS A 106 3.24 -2.83 -3.52
CA CYS A 106 3.44 -3.86 -2.51
C CYS A 106 4.11 -5.08 -3.13
N ARG A 107 4.74 -5.87 -2.26
CA ARG A 107 5.41 -7.11 -2.58
C ARG A 107 4.76 -8.24 -1.81
N ILE A 108 4.45 -9.33 -2.50
CA ILE A 108 4.01 -10.60 -1.92
C ILE A 108 5.18 -11.56 -1.88
N LEU A 109 5.42 -12.12 -0.70
CA LEU A 109 6.42 -13.13 -0.42
C LEU A 109 5.76 -14.36 0.21
N LYS A 110 6.43 -15.50 0.12
CA LYS A 110 6.07 -16.72 0.84
C LYS A 110 6.96 -16.81 2.08
N ASP A 111 6.38 -17.11 3.22
CA ASP A 111 7.14 -17.39 4.44
C ASP A 111 6.98 -18.87 4.80
N GLU A 112 8.04 -19.64 4.56
CA GLU A 112 8.04 -21.07 4.85
C GLU A 112 8.26 -21.28 6.35
N THR A 113 7.50 -22.21 6.92
CA THR A 113 7.74 -22.70 8.28
C THR A 113 8.01 -24.20 8.24
N PRO A 114 9.22 -24.63 7.83
CA PRO A 114 9.62 -26.01 8.05
C PRO A 114 9.93 -26.15 9.55
N PHE A 115 8.96 -26.65 10.32
CA PHE A 115 9.18 -27.18 11.67
C PHE A 115 9.99 -26.27 12.62
N GLY A 116 9.44 -25.10 12.94
CA GLY A 116 9.93 -24.27 14.05
C GLY A 116 11.10 -23.34 13.72
N ASN A 117 11.64 -23.37 12.50
CA ASN A 117 12.60 -22.37 12.02
C ASN A 117 11.98 -21.63 10.83
N VAL A 118 11.78 -20.31 10.97
CA VAL A 118 11.36 -19.44 9.87
C VAL A 118 12.55 -19.27 8.92
N THR A 119 12.67 -20.15 7.93
CA THR A 119 13.58 -19.93 6.81
C THR A 119 12.90 -19.05 5.78
N ARG A 120 13.41 -17.83 5.60
CA ARG A 120 12.96 -16.92 4.54
C ARG A 120 13.26 -17.58 3.19
N GLY A 121 12.25 -18.17 2.56
CA GLY A 121 12.37 -18.71 1.22
C GLY A 121 12.70 -17.58 0.23
N ALA A 122 13.82 -17.70 -0.47
CA ALA A 122 14.18 -16.86 -1.60
C ALA A 122 13.34 -17.28 -2.83
N PHE A 123 12.04 -16.99 -2.81
CA PHE A 123 11.19 -17.10 -3.99
C PHE A 123 11.04 -15.73 -4.65
N ASP A 124 10.99 -15.74 -5.99
CA ASP A 124 10.82 -14.55 -6.83
C ASP A 124 9.64 -13.70 -6.34
N PRO A 125 9.90 -12.51 -5.75
CA PRO A 125 8.85 -11.70 -5.16
C PRO A 125 7.88 -11.19 -6.22
N LYS A 126 6.58 -11.32 -5.97
CA LYS A 126 5.58 -10.73 -6.87
C LYS A 126 5.26 -9.31 -6.43
N ILE A 127 5.55 -8.34 -7.30
CA ILE A 127 5.24 -6.92 -7.07
C ILE A 127 3.91 -6.57 -7.72
N PHE A 128 3.09 -5.78 -7.01
CA PHE A 128 1.80 -5.25 -7.46
C PHE A 128 1.78 -3.74 -7.32
N LYS A 129 1.14 -3.03 -8.27
CA LYS A 129 0.99 -1.57 -8.22
C LYS A 129 -0.22 -1.18 -7.36
N ILE A 130 -0.14 -1.56 -6.09
CA ILE A 130 -1.12 -1.28 -5.03
C ILE A 130 -0.33 -0.95 -3.75
N PRO A 131 -0.60 0.17 -3.07
CA PRO A 131 -0.01 0.44 -1.77
C PRO A 131 -0.30 -0.65 -0.74
N VAL A 132 0.61 -0.88 0.19
CA VAL A 132 0.46 -1.94 1.20
C VAL A 132 -0.85 -1.81 2.00
N ASN A 133 -1.22 -0.61 2.46
CA ASN A 133 -2.45 -0.42 3.23
C ASN A 133 -3.72 -0.74 2.40
N ALA A 134 -3.70 -0.40 1.11
CA ALA A 134 -4.75 -0.81 0.17
C ALA A 134 -4.77 -2.34 -0.03
N ALA A 135 -3.61 -2.98 -0.18
CA ALA A 135 -3.51 -4.43 -0.34
C ALA A 135 -4.02 -5.17 0.91
N ILE A 136 -3.64 -4.75 2.12
CA ILE A 136 -4.13 -5.27 3.40
C ILE A 136 -5.66 -5.25 3.42
N LYS A 137 -6.26 -4.12 3.03
CA LYS A 137 -7.71 -3.98 2.97
C LYS A 137 -8.35 -4.93 1.95
N VAL A 138 -7.81 -4.99 0.74
CA VAL A 138 -8.31 -5.89 -0.33
C VAL A 138 -8.32 -7.33 0.14
N LEU A 139 -7.22 -7.80 0.75
CA LEU A 139 -7.12 -9.16 1.25
C LEU A 139 -8.07 -9.43 2.42
N ASN A 140 -8.25 -8.46 3.33
CA ASN A 140 -9.24 -8.55 4.42
C ASN A 140 -10.67 -8.68 3.91
N ILE A 141 -11.07 -7.85 2.93
CA ILE A 141 -12.40 -7.93 2.30
C ILE A 141 -12.60 -9.29 1.60
N SER A 142 -11.53 -9.84 1.02
CA SER A 142 -11.56 -11.11 0.29
C SER A 142 -11.36 -12.34 1.18
N TYR A 143 -11.25 -12.16 2.51
CA TYR A 143 -10.97 -13.22 3.48
C TYR A 143 -9.74 -14.07 3.14
N ILE A 144 -8.72 -13.46 2.54
CA ILE A 144 -7.46 -14.14 2.22
C ILE A 144 -6.53 -13.99 3.44
N PRO A 145 -5.99 -15.08 4.02
CA PRO A 145 -5.06 -14.98 5.14
C PRO A 145 -3.70 -14.44 4.69
N PHE A 146 -3.19 -13.46 5.44
CA PHE A 146 -1.87 -12.88 5.25
C PHE A 146 -1.35 -12.34 6.58
N PHE A 147 -0.07 -11.99 6.61
CA PHE A 147 0.48 -11.13 7.65
C PHE A 147 1.36 -10.05 7.02
N TYR A 148 1.36 -8.88 7.64
CA TYR A 148 2.17 -7.74 7.21
C TYR A 148 3.50 -7.75 7.97
N ASN A 149 4.61 -7.57 7.25
CA ASN A 149 5.93 -7.44 7.85
C ASN A 149 6.40 -5.98 7.77
N ASP A 150 6.58 -5.36 8.93
CA ASP A 150 7.05 -3.97 9.11
C ASP A 150 8.53 -3.80 8.74
N ARG A 151 9.33 -4.87 8.70
CA ARG A 151 10.77 -4.80 8.40
C ARG A 151 11.03 -4.65 6.89
N GLY A 152 10.83 -3.43 6.39
CA GLY A 152 11.24 -2.94 5.07
C GLY A 152 11.87 -1.57 5.20
#